data_AF-A0A958BUF8-F1
#
_entry.id   AF-A0A958BUF8-F1
#
_cell.length_a   1.000
_cell.length_b   1.000
_cell.length_c   1.000
_cell.angle_alpha   90.00
_cell.angle_beta   90.00
_cell.angle_gamma   90.00
#
_symmetry.space_group_name_H-M   'P 1'
#
loop_
_entity.id
_entity.type
_entity.pdbx_description
1 polymer ?
#
loop_
_entity_poly.entity_id
_entity_poly.type
_entity_poly.pdbx_seq_one_letter_code
_entity_poly.pdbx_strand_id
1 'polypeptide(L)'
;MKKLKGDDWRSLTERVAALPETDEDALAFSHMMIKLCDCLNCDLGSYKAALGCSACSQRTINALRDTDKQLLRRFDKSKKEVLSYLDEIEGVQQKAA
;
A
#
# COMPACT_ATOMS: atom_id res chain seq x y z
N MET A 1 1.30 -6.53 -10.50
CA MET A 1 1.16 -6.83 -9.06
C MET A 1 0.81 -8.29 -8.78
N LYS A 2 -0.21 -8.88 -9.43
CA LYS A 2 -0.79 -10.20 -9.08
C LYS A 2 0.12 -11.43 -9.22
N LYS A 3 1.17 -11.36 -10.05
CA LYS A 3 2.07 -12.50 -10.34
C LYS A 3 3.51 -12.27 -9.88
N LEU A 4 3.73 -11.33 -8.96
CA LEU A 4 5.09 -10.94 -8.54
C LEU A 4 5.66 -11.83 -7.42
N LYS A 5 4.79 -12.50 -6.66
CA LYS A 5 5.12 -13.32 -5.48
C LYS A 5 4.19 -14.53 -5.44
N GLY A 6 4.17 -15.26 -4.32
CA GLY A 6 3.36 -16.45 -4.14
C GLY A 6 1.85 -16.20 -4.07
N ASP A 7 1.12 -17.25 -3.70
CA ASP A 7 -0.34 -17.27 -3.75
C ASP A 7 -1.00 -16.37 -2.71
N ASP A 8 -0.39 -16.22 -1.53
CA ASP A 8 -0.88 -15.32 -0.47
C ASP A 8 -0.83 -13.86 -0.96
N TRP A 9 0.29 -13.46 -1.57
CA TRP A 9 0.40 -12.12 -2.17
C TRP A 9 -0.57 -11.92 -3.32
N ARG A 10 -0.71 -12.92 -4.21
CA ARG A 10 -1.68 -12.85 -5.31
C ARG A 10 -3.08 -12.62 -4.77
N SER A 11 -3.50 -13.42 -3.80
CA SER A 11 -4.83 -13.36 -3.18
C SER A 11 -5.09 -11.98 -2.57
N LEU A 12 -4.10 -11.41 -1.87
CA LEU A 12 -4.19 -10.04 -1.35
C LEU A 12 -4.40 -9.03 -2.48
N THR A 13 -3.55 -9.04 -3.51
CA THR A 13 -3.63 -8.05 -4.60
C THR A 13 -4.88 -8.19 -5.46
N GLU A 14 -5.42 -9.40 -5.61
CA GLU A 14 -6.68 -9.64 -6.31
C GLU A 14 -7.87 -9.13 -5.52
N ARG A 15 -7.91 -9.42 -4.22
CA ARG A 15 -8.94 -8.91 -3.30
C ARG A 15 -8.96 -7.39 -3.29
N VAL A 16 -7.81 -6.75 -3.05
CA VAL A 16 -7.70 -5.29 -2.98
C VAL A 16 -8.09 -4.62 -4.30
N ALA A 17 -7.70 -5.19 -5.44
CA ALA A 17 -8.01 -4.61 -6.75
C ALA A 17 -9.52 -4.66 -7.11
N ALA A 18 -10.32 -5.44 -6.38
CA ALA A 18 -11.77 -5.52 -6.56
C ALA A 18 -12.54 -4.56 -5.62
N LEU A 19 -11.86 -3.92 -4.67
CA LEU A 19 -12.49 -3.02 -3.70
C LEU A 19 -12.56 -1.59 -4.24
N PRO A 20 -13.53 -0.78 -3.79
CA PRO A 20 -13.55 0.66 -4.05
C PRO A 20 -12.27 1.34 -3.53
N GLU A 21 -11.87 2.44 -4.16
CA GLU A 21 -10.67 3.20 -3.74
C GLU A 21 -10.78 3.76 -2.32
N THR A 22 -12.01 3.99 -1.83
CA THR A 22 -12.30 4.48 -0.47
C THR A 22 -12.35 3.38 0.58
N ASP A 23 -12.25 2.11 0.18
CA ASP A 23 -12.23 0.99 1.11
C ASP A 23 -10.94 1.01 1.94
N GLU A 24 -11.06 0.71 3.22
CA GLU A 24 -9.93 0.71 4.17
C GLU A 24 -8.79 -0.21 3.73
N ASP A 25 -9.09 -1.36 3.12
CA ASP A 25 -8.06 -2.28 2.62
C ASP A 25 -7.39 -1.74 1.34
N ALA A 26 -8.12 -1.01 0.49
CA ALA A 26 -7.55 -0.33 -0.67
C ALA A 26 -6.63 0.82 -0.25
N LEU A 27 -7.05 1.61 0.73
CA LEU A 27 -6.25 2.67 1.35
C LEU A 27 -5.02 2.09 2.05
N ALA A 28 -5.17 1.02 2.83
CA ALA A 28 -4.08 0.34 3.52
C ALA A 28 -3.04 -0.23 2.55
N PHE A 29 -3.47 -0.84 1.45
CA PHE A 29 -2.55 -1.33 0.42
C PHE A 29 -1.80 -0.19 -0.26
N SER A 30 -2.50 0.89 -0.60
CA SER A 30 -1.87 2.10 -1.17
C SER A 30 -0.86 2.71 -0.21
N HIS A 31 -1.20 2.84 1.06
CA HIS A 31 -0.32 3.32 2.13
C HIS A 31 0.92 2.42 2.31
N MET A 32 0.75 1.10 2.27
CA MET A 32 1.87 0.14 2.27
C MET A 32 2.79 0.38 1.07
N MET A 33 2.24 0.54 -0.14
CA MET A 33 3.02 0.75 -1.36
C MET A 33 3.76 2.09 -1.35
N ILE A 34 3.14 3.15 -0.82
CA ILE A 34 3.78 4.47 -0.62
C ILE A 34 5.03 4.33 0.24
N LYS A 35 4.94 3.57 1.35
CA LYS A 35 6.08 3.31 2.24
C LYS A 35 7.16 2.46 1.59
N LEU A 36 6.78 1.38 0.89
CA LEU A 36 7.74 0.47 0.25
C LEU A 36 8.48 1.11 -0.92
N CYS A 37 7.77 1.88 -1.75
CA CYS A 37 8.35 2.54 -2.91
C CYS A 37 8.99 3.88 -2.56
N ASP A 38 8.79 4.37 -1.33
CA ASP A 38 9.22 5.68 -0.88
C ASP A 38 8.67 6.79 -1.79
N CYS A 39 7.36 6.73 -2.06
CA CYS A 39 6.69 7.61 -3.02
C CYS A 39 6.68 9.08 -2.59
N LEU A 40 6.69 9.36 -1.29
CA LEU A 40 6.65 10.73 -0.77
C LEU A 40 7.96 11.50 -1.01
N ASN A 41 9.04 10.80 -1.35
CA ASN A 41 10.33 11.37 -1.74
C ASN A 41 10.58 11.24 -3.25
N CYS A 42 9.55 10.93 -4.05
CA CYS A 42 9.68 10.81 -5.50
C CYS A 42 9.44 12.18 -6.16
N ASP A 43 10.43 12.68 -6.89
CA ASP A 43 10.37 13.93 -7.64
C ASP A 43 10.62 13.71 -9.16
N LEU A 44 10.40 14.74 -9.99
CA LEU A 44 10.52 14.62 -11.45
C LEU A 44 11.95 14.27 -11.94
N GLY A 45 12.99 14.57 -11.15
CA GLY A 45 14.37 14.20 -11.44
C GLY A 45 14.74 12.78 -10.98
N SER A 46 13.89 12.14 -10.16
CA SER A 46 14.15 10.79 -9.66
C SER A 46 14.02 9.74 -10.77
N TYR A 47 14.94 8.77 -10.78
CA TYR A 47 14.86 7.60 -11.68
C TYR A 47 13.51 6.85 -11.55
N LYS A 48 12.92 6.85 -10.34
CA LYS A 48 11.60 6.27 -10.07
C LYS A 48 10.48 6.96 -10.86
N ALA A 49 10.52 8.29 -10.99
CA ALA A 49 9.52 9.05 -11.73
C ALA A 49 9.59 8.73 -13.24
N ALA A 50 10.80 8.66 -13.79
CA ALA A 50 11.02 8.31 -15.20
C ALA A 50 10.52 6.91 -15.58
N LEU A 51 10.47 5.97 -14.63
CA LEU A 51 9.93 4.61 -14.85
C LEU A 51 8.40 4.56 -14.87
N GLY A 52 7.72 5.51 -14.23
CA GLY A 52 6.29 5.46 -13.95
C GLY A 52 5.94 4.56 -12.74
N CYS A 53 4.87 4.93 -12.01
CA CYS A 53 4.50 4.32 -10.73
C CYS A 53 4.25 2.80 -10.82
N SER A 54 3.64 2.32 -11.92
CA SER A 54 3.39 0.88 -12.12
C SER A 54 4.69 0.07 -12.26
N ALA A 55 5.67 0.57 -13.03
CA ALA A 55 6.95 -0.13 -13.18
C ALA A 55 7.81 -0.02 -11.91
N CYS A 56 7.83 1.17 -11.28
CA CYS A 56 8.53 1.38 -10.00
C CYS A 56 8.03 0.41 -8.93
N SER A 57 6.71 0.31 -8.75
CA SER A 57 6.12 -0.57 -7.74
C SER A 57 6.41 -2.05 -7.98
N GLN A 58 6.31 -2.53 -9.22
CA GLN A 58 6.64 -3.92 -9.56
C GLN A 58 8.11 -4.24 -9.27
N ARG A 59 9.03 -3.32 -9.61
CA ARG A 59 10.46 -3.47 -9.31
C ARG A 59 10.73 -3.50 -7.81
N THR A 60 10.11 -2.62 -7.04
CA THR A 60 10.23 -2.62 -5.57
C THR A 60 9.84 -3.97 -5.00
N ILE A 61 8.65 -4.50 -5.34
CA ILE A 61 8.19 -5.79 -4.82
C ILE A 61 9.10 -6.95 -5.24
N ASN A 62 9.58 -6.96 -6.48
CA ASN A 62 10.52 -7.98 -6.95
C ASN A 62 11.88 -7.92 -6.25
N ALA A 63 12.37 -6.72 -5.91
CA ALA A 63 13.65 -6.52 -5.24
C ALA A 63 13.61 -6.86 -3.73
N LEU A 64 12.42 -6.86 -3.11
CA LEU A 64 12.27 -7.26 -1.71
C LEU A 64 12.55 -8.76 -1.54
N ARG A 65 13.39 -9.08 -0.56
CA ARG A 65 13.65 -10.46 -0.10
C ARG A 65 12.57 -11.00 0.83
N ASP A 66 11.52 -10.21 1.06
CA ASP A 66 10.40 -10.56 1.90
C ASP A 66 9.63 -11.75 1.31
N THR A 67 9.27 -12.67 2.21
CA THR A 67 8.28 -13.72 1.98
C THR A 67 6.88 -13.11 1.90
N ASP A 68 5.94 -13.83 1.29
CA ASP A 68 4.54 -13.40 1.24
C ASP A 68 3.99 -13.08 2.64
N LYS A 69 4.27 -13.92 3.64
CA LYS A 69 3.86 -13.68 5.02
C LYS A 69 4.41 -12.36 5.59
N GLN A 70 5.64 -11.99 5.24
CA GLN A 70 6.21 -10.71 5.64
C GLN A 70 5.52 -9.54 4.93
N LEU A 71 5.19 -9.68 3.65
CA LEU A 71 4.41 -8.68 2.91
C LEU A 71 3.00 -8.51 3.49
N LEU A 72 2.32 -9.61 3.83
CA LEU A 72 1.02 -9.56 4.50
C LEU A 72 1.11 -8.86 5.87
N ARG A 73 2.14 -9.12 6.67
CA ARG A 73 2.37 -8.39 7.93
C ARG A 73 2.57 -6.89 7.72
N ARG A 74 3.23 -6.48 6.63
CA ARG A 74 3.38 -5.04 6.28
C ARG A 74 2.05 -4.43 5.88
N PHE A 75 1.23 -5.19 5.15
CA PHE A 75 -0.14 -4.80 4.82
C PHE A 75 -0.96 -4.61 6.10
N ASP A 76 -0.97 -5.59 7.01
CA ASP A 76 -1.69 -5.51 8.29
C ASP A 76 -1.24 -4.32 9.14
N LYS A 77 0.08 -4.05 9.17
CA LYS A 77 0.61 -2.86 9.85
C LYS A 77 0.07 -1.58 9.23
N SER A 78 0.09 -1.50 7.90
CA SER A 78 -0.40 -0.31 7.17
C SER A 78 -1.90 -0.14 7.35
N LYS A 79 -2.66 -1.24 7.43
CA LYS A 79 -4.09 -1.23 7.74
C LYS A 79 -4.37 -0.68 9.12
N LYS A 80 -3.65 -1.13 10.15
CA LYS A 80 -3.79 -0.59 11.51
C LYS A 80 -3.53 0.92 11.58
N GLU A 81 -2.51 1.39 10.86
CA GLU A 81 -2.19 2.82 10.80
C GLU A 81 -3.29 3.63 10.09
N VAL A 82 -3.87 3.11 9.00
CA VAL A 82 -5.00 3.75 8.32
C VAL A 82 -6.23 3.79 9.22
N LEU A 83 -6.60 2.68 9.86
CA LEU A 83 -7.74 2.61 10.76
C LEU A 83 -7.60 3.57 11.96
N SER A 84 -6.43 3.59 12.60
CA SER A 84 -6.15 4.52 13.70
C SER A 84 -6.35 5.98 13.26
N TYR A 85 -5.91 6.32 12.05
CA TYR A 85 -6.08 7.67 11.52
C TYR A 85 -7.55 8.00 11.20
N LEU A 86 -8.30 7.05 10.66
CA LEU A 86 -9.73 7.22 10.40
C LEU A 86 -10.52 7.38 11.72
N ASP A 87 -10.26 6.54 12.72
CA ASP A 87 -10.86 6.65 14.06
C ASP A 87 -10.55 8.02 14.70
N GLU A 88 -9.32 8.49 14.56
CA GLU A 88 -8.91 9.82 15.04
C GLU A 88 -9.68 10.94 14.33
N ILE A 89 -9.80 10.88 12.99
CA ILE A 89 -10.55 11.90 12.23
C ILE A 89 -12.03 11.87 12.58
N GLU A 90 -12.65 10.70 12.67
CA GLU A 90 -14.06 10.57 13.06
C GLU A 90 -14.29 11.17 14.46
N GLY A 91 -13.38 10.91 15.40
CA GLY A 91 -13.40 11.53 16.72
C GLY A 91 -13.16 13.05 16.73
N VAL A 92 -12.41 13.58 15.76
CA VAL A 92 -12.23 15.04 15.56
C VAL A 92 -13.48 15.66 14.94
N GLN A 93 -14.11 15.00 13.97
CA GLN A 93 -15.36 15.45 13.34
C GLN A 93 -16.54 15.45 14.31
N GLN A 94 -16.61 14.47 15.22
CA GLN A 94 -17.62 14.43 16.29
C GLN A 94 -17.42 15.48 17.37
N LYS A 95 -16.19 15.96 17.60
CA LYS A 95 -15.89 17.04 18.57
C LYS A 95 -16.09 18.45 17.99
N ALA A 96 -16.06 18.58 16.67
CA ALA A 96 -16.22 19.84 15.97
C ALA A 96 -17.67 20.16 15.56
N ALA A 97 -18.58 19.18 15.69
CA ALA A 97 -20.02 19.31 15.47
C ALA A 97 -20.78 19.51 16.80
#